data_AF-A0A1W9GBN7-F1
#
_entry.id   AF-A0A1W9GBN7-F1
#
_cell.length_a   1.000
_cell.length_b   1.000
_cell.length_c   1.000
_cell.angle_alpha   90.00
_cell.angle_beta   90.00
_cell.angle_gamma   90.00
#
_symmetry.space_group_name_H-M   'P 1'
#
loop_
_entity.id
_entity.type
_entity.pdbx_description
1 polymer ?
#
loop_
_entity_poly.entity_id
_entity_poly.type
_entity_poly.pdbx_seq_one_letter_code
_entity_poly.pdbx_strand_id
1 'polypeptide(L)'
;MVQIKQLLVPVALTALIAAGCTKPPSEKIEAAEQAVKDAQQSGAGTYTAEEYAKLEGTLDALKKEVSEQDGKFALFRDYGKVEQLAASTAAEGQRVKTEVAKKKEEAKAGALQAQQVAQEAVASTLKLVARAPVGKDRAAVEGIKNDAEALKASLNQVQLAIDKEDYPAAQTQAKAINDKSRAVSDEIESALAKIGKGKSSPSRKH
;
A
#
# COMPACT_ATOMS: atom_id res chain seq x y z
N MET A 1 2.77 -11.36 76.26
CA MET A 1 4.12 -11.05 76.78
C MET A 1 5.01 -10.97 75.56
N VAL A 2 5.64 -9.87 75.18
CA VAL A 2 6.41 -8.88 75.97
C VAL A 2 6.20 -7.48 75.37
N GLN A 3 5.99 -6.50 76.25
CA GLN A 3 6.13 -5.07 75.97
C GLN A 3 7.60 -4.63 76.07
N ILE A 4 8.01 -3.65 75.26
CA ILE A 4 8.96 -2.55 75.58
C ILE A 4 8.61 -1.45 74.55
N LYS A 5 7.78 -0.45 74.87
CA LYS A 5 7.99 0.79 75.63
C LYS A 5 8.64 1.91 74.79
N GLN A 6 7.86 2.98 74.67
CA GLN A 6 8.04 4.19 73.87
C GLN A 6 9.37 4.92 74.08
N LEU A 7 9.86 5.56 73.02
CA LEU A 7 10.58 6.83 73.10
C LEU A 7 10.19 7.74 71.93
N LEU A 8 10.06 9.01 72.28
CA LEU A 8 9.40 10.14 71.62
C LEU A 8 10.43 10.98 70.84
N VAL A 9 10.03 11.55 69.68
CA VAL A 9 10.51 12.82 69.03
C VAL A 9 11.82 12.76 68.21
N PRO A 10 12.05 13.57 67.13
CA PRO A 10 11.17 14.47 66.35
C PRO A 10 11.14 14.20 64.82
N VAL A 11 10.12 14.77 64.18
CA VAL A 11 10.16 15.52 62.91
C VAL A 11 11.55 15.60 62.24
N ALA A 12 11.79 14.76 61.25
CA ALA A 12 12.65 15.11 60.13
C ALA A 12 11.72 15.30 58.93
N LEU A 13 11.48 16.56 58.62
CA LEU A 13 10.90 17.06 57.39
C LEU A 13 11.76 16.55 56.22
N THR A 14 11.53 15.30 55.79
CA THR A 14 11.99 14.84 54.48
C THR A 14 11.19 15.65 53.48
N ALA A 15 11.82 16.75 53.07
CA ALA A 15 11.45 17.54 51.92
C ALA A 15 10.99 16.58 50.83
N LEU A 16 9.70 16.70 50.51
CA LEU A 16 9.10 16.20 49.30
C LEU A 16 9.79 16.93 48.14
N ILE A 17 11.00 16.51 47.80
CA ILE A 17 11.58 16.80 46.49
C ILE A 17 10.78 15.90 45.55
N ALA A 18 9.58 16.37 45.20
CA ALA A 18 8.95 15.97 43.97
C ALA A 18 10.01 16.20 42.91
N ALA A 19 10.64 15.10 42.49
CA ALA A 19 11.65 15.09 41.46
C ALA A 19 11.03 15.78 40.24
N GLY A 20 11.40 17.04 39.99
CA GLY A 20 11.21 17.64 38.69
C GLY A 20 11.85 16.66 37.70
N CYS A 21 11.04 16.09 36.82
CA CYS A 21 11.46 15.10 35.83
C CYS A 21 12.53 15.72 34.92
N THR A 22 13.78 15.70 35.37
CA THR A 22 14.98 16.10 34.62
C THR A 22 15.45 15.00 33.66
N LYS A 23 14.70 13.89 33.59
CA LYS A 23 14.93 12.81 32.64
C LYS A 23 13.99 12.96 31.43
N PRO A 24 14.50 12.68 30.22
CA PRO A 24 13.66 12.65 29.02
C PRO A 24 12.50 11.67 29.19
N PRO A 25 11.33 11.92 28.57
CA PRO A 25 10.16 11.03 28.63
C PRO A 25 10.39 9.81 27.72
N SER A 26 11.35 8.96 28.07
CA SER A 26 11.83 7.83 27.27
C SER A 26 10.70 6.90 26.84
N GLU A 27 9.79 6.55 27.74
CA GLU A 27 8.63 5.69 27.43
C GLU A 27 7.77 6.27 26.31
N LYS A 28 7.55 7.60 26.30
CA LYS A 28 6.73 8.25 25.27
C LYS A 28 7.46 8.34 23.94
N ILE A 29 8.77 8.61 23.98
CA ILE A 29 9.61 8.65 22.76
C ILE A 29 9.66 7.26 22.13
N GLU A 30 9.88 6.21 22.93
CA GLU A 30 9.89 4.82 22.47
C GLU A 30 8.53 4.41 21.91
N ALA A 31 7.42 4.78 22.56
CA ALA A 31 6.08 4.53 22.05
C ALA A 31 5.82 5.25 20.71
N ALA A 32 6.29 6.49 20.56
CA ALA A 32 6.20 7.24 19.31
C ALA A 32 7.01 6.56 18.19
N GLU A 33 8.26 6.20 18.45
CA GLU A 33 9.10 5.46 17.50
C GLU A 33 8.50 4.12 17.09
N GLN A 34 7.94 3.39 18.05
CA GLN A 34 7.28 2.12 17.78
C GLN A 34 6.02 2.32 16.94
N ALA A 35 5.22 3.37 17.19
CA ALA A 35 4.05 3.69 16.38
C ALA A 35 4.42 4.01 14.91
N VAL A 36 5.54 4.70 14.67
CA VAL A 36 6.03 4.95 13.30
C VAL A 36 6.50 3.66 12.64
N LYS A 37 7.25 2.81 13.36
CA LYS A 37 7.67 1.49 12.85
C LYS A 37 6.48 0.60 12.52
N ASP A 38 5.47 0.57 13.38
CA ASP A 38 4.23 -0.17 13.16
C ASP A 38 3.48 0.33 11.92
N ALA A 39 3.40 1.65 11.73
CA ALA A 39 2.81 2.24 10.52
C ALA A 39 3.60 1.83 9.28
N GLN A 40 4.94 1.92 9.32
CA GLN A 40 5.81 1.47 8.23
C GLN A 40 5.56 0.00 7.89
N GLN A 41 5.59 -0.89 8.88
CA GLN A 41 5.39 -2.33 8.73
C GLN A 41 3.99 -2.69 8.22
N SER A 42 2.98 -1.86 8.51
CA SER A 42 1.63 -2.04 7.97
C SER A 42 1.53 -1.75 6.46
N GLY A 43 2.55 -1.12 5.86
CA GLY A 43 2.59 -0.73 4.45
C GLY A 43 2.28 0.74 4.21
N ALA A 44 2.45 1.61 5.20
CA ALA A 44 2.16 3.05 5.08
C ALA A 44 2.91 3.72 3.92
N GLY A 45 4.14 3.31 3.63
CA GLY A 45 4.89 3.80 2.46
C GLY A 45 4.26 3.46 1.10
N THR A 46 3.41 2.44 1.02
CA THR A 46 2.72 2.03 -0.21
C THR A 46 1.31 2.60 -0.30
N TYR A 47 0.56 2.57 0.80
CA TYR A 47 -0.88 2.85 0.79
C TYR A 47 -1.23 4.27 1.26
N THR A 48 -0.35 4.93 2.02
CA THR A 48 -0.54 6.27 2.62
C THR A 48 0.78 7.03 2.63
N ALA A 49 1.45 7.11 1.47
CA ALA A 49 2.84 7.60 1.39
C ALA A 49 2.99 9.06 1.86
N GLU A 50 1.99 9.91 1.60
CA GLU A 50 2.00 11.31 2.02
C GLU A 50 1.87 11.44 3.54
N GLU A 51 0.94 10.70 4.14
CA GLU A 51 0.72 10.68 5.59
C GLU A 51 1.91 10.06 6.32
N TYR A 52 2.52 9.03 5.74
CA TYR A 52 3.73 8.42 6.27
C TYR A 52 4.92 9.38 6.22
N ALA A 53 5.11 10.12 5.13
CA ALA A 53 6.17 11.13 5.03
C ALA A 53 5.98 12.27 6.06
N LYS A 54 4.74 12.69 6.30
CA LYS A 54 4.41 13.66 7.37
C LYS A 54 4.75 13.09 8.74
N LEU A 55 4.39 11.82 9.00
CA LEU A 55 4.69 11.13 10.25
C LEU A 55 6.20 11.03 10.49
N GLU A 56 7.00 10.66 9.49
CA GLU A 56 8.46 10.65 9.56
C GLU A 56 9.02 12.04 9.89
N GLY A 57 8.49 13.10 9.26
CA GLY A 57 8.86 14.47 9.58
C GLY A 57 8.57 14.86 11.04
N THR A 58 7.46 14.37 11.63
CA THR A 58 7.19 14.61 13.06
C THR A 58 8.14 13.85 13.98
N LEU A 59 8.54 12.64 13.59
CA LEU A 59 9.52 11.85 14.34
C LEU A 59 10.91 12.52 14.32
N ASP A 60 11.31 13.08 13.18
CA ASP A 60 12.57 13.83 13.09
C ASP A 60 12.53 15.11 13.93
N ALA A 61 11.40 15.81 13.95
CA ALA A 61 11.20 16.98 14.81
C ALA A 61 11.28 16.60 16.31
N LEU A 62 10.70 15.46 16.70
CA LEU A 62 10.82 14.91 18.05
C LEU A 62 12.28 14.63 18.41
N LYS A 63 13.02 13.90 17.56
CA LYS A 63 14.44 13.57 17.79
C LYS A 63 15.31 14.81 17.88
N LYS A 64 15.05 15.80 17.04
CA LYS A 64 15.75 17.09 17.07
C LYS A 64 15.50 17.83 18.39
N GLU A 65 14.25 17.91 18.83
CA GLU A 65 13.92 18.55 20.11
C GLU A 65 14.57 17.81 21.29
N VAL A 66 14.55 16.47 21.31
CA VAL A 66 15.25 15.67 22.32
C VAL A 66 16.74 16.04 22.37
N SER A 67 17.41 16.06 21.20
CA SER A 67 18.82 16.42 21.12
C SER A 67 19.10 17.87 21.55
N GLU A 68 18.21 18.81 21.23
CA GLU A 68 18.33 20.21 21.65
C GLU A 68 18.20 20.35 23.17
N GLN A 69 17.30 19.60 23.80
CA GLN A 69 17.15 19.60 25.25
C GLN A 69 18.32 18.90 25.94
N ASP A 70 18.80 17.78 25.40
CA ASP A 70 19.95 17.07 25.95
C ASP A 70 21.25 17.90 25.86
N GLY A 71 21.37 18.76 24.85
CA GLY A 71 22.48 19.71 24.72
C GLY A 71 22.46 20.87 25.73
N LYS A 72 21.32 21.15 26.40
CA LYS A 72 21.22 22.19 27.43
C LYS A 72 21.75 21.66 28.77
N PHE A 73 22.24 22.57 29.61
CA PHE A 73 22.54 22.24 31.01
C PHE A 73 21.27 21.75 31.72
N ALA A 74 21.41 20.76 32.60
CA ALA A 74 20.28 20.07 33.24
C ALA A 74 19.25 21.01 33.92
N LEU A 75 19.68 22.19 34.41
CA LEU A 75 18.81 23.18 35.04
C LEU A 75 17.95 24.00 34.04
N PHE A 76 18.29 23.98 32.75
CA PHE A 76 17.58 24.70 31.67
C PHE A 76 16.83 23.78 30.70
N ARG A 77 16.77 22.47 30.98
CA ARG A 77 16.04 21.50 30.16
C ARG A 77 14.54 21.60 30.42
N ASP A 78 13.77 21.55 29.35
CA ASP A 78 12.31 21.43 29.38
C ASP A 78 11.86 20.40 28.35
N TYR A 79 11.41 19.25 28.83
CA TYR A 79 10.93 18.16 27.99
C TYR A 79 9.43 18.25 27.68
N GLY A 80 8.70 19.31 28.09
CA GLY A 80 7.27 19.43 27.81
C GLY A 80 6.94 19.40 26.32
N LYS A 81 7.78 20.05 25.49
CA LYS A 81 7.64 19.99 24.02
C LYS A 81 7.96 18.59 23.46
N VAL A 82 8.96 17.91 24.03
CA VAL A 82 9.29 16.51 23.68
C VAL A 82 8.11 15.60 24.00
N GLU A 83 7.48 15.76 25.16
CA GLU A 83 6.32 14.99 25.58
C GLU A 83 5.12 15.23 24.65
N GLN A 84 4.86 16.48 24.28
CA GLN A 84 3.80 16.82 23.32
C GLN A 84 4.06 16.22 21.94
N LEU A 85 5.29 16.36 21.42
CA LEU A 85 5.68 15.79 20.12
C LEU A 85 5.59 14.26 20.14
N ALA A 86 6.07 13.60 21.19
CA ALA A 86 5.99 12.15 21.33
C ALA A 86 4.54 11.65 21.37
N ALA A 87 3.68 12.29 22.16
CA ALA A 87 2.25 11.96 22.20
C ALA A 87 1.57 12.16 20.84
N SER A 88 1.90 13.26 20.15
CA SER A 88 1.36 13.56 18.81
C SER A 88 1.83 12.54 17.78
N THR A 89 3.12 12.20 17.74
CA THR A 89 3.68 11.22 16.80
C THR A 89 3.12 9.82 17.06
N ALA A 90 2.94 9.42 18.32
CA ALA A 90 2.30 8.14 18.64
C ALA A 90 0.84 8.09 18.17
N ALA A 91 0.06 9.14 18.43
CA ALA A 91 -1.33 9.24 18.00
C ALA A 91 -1.45 9.25 16.47
N GLU A 92 -0.59 10.00 15.78
CA GLU A 92 -0.59 10.07 14.32
C GLU A 92 -0.15 8.74 13.71
N GLY A 93 0.84 8.06 14.28
CA GLY A 93 1.24 6.71 13.85
C GLY A 93 0.08 5.71 13.90
N GLN A 94 -0.73 5.74 14.96
CA GLN A 94 -1.92 4.90 15.06
C GLN A 94 -3.02 5.29 14.06
N ARG A 95 -3.19 6.58 13.77
CA ARG A 95 -4.09 7.07 12.72
C ARG A 95 -3.66 6.58 11.35
N VAL A 96 -2.38 6.75 10.99
CA VAL A 96 -1.82 6.27 9.73
C VAL A 96 -2.01 4.77 9.59
N LYS A 97 -1.72 3.97 10.62
CA LYS A 97 -1.96 2.52 10.61
C LYS A 97 -3.43 2.16 10.32
N THR A 98 -4.37 2.93 10.85
CA THR A 98 -5.82 2.74 10.59
C THR A 98 -6.17 3.11 9.14
N GLU A 99 -5.64 4.22 8.63
CA GLU A 99 -5.83 4.62 7.23
C GLU A 99 -5.22 3.62 6.25
N VAL A 100 -4.06 3.04 6.58
CA VAL A 100 -3.45 1.96 5.78
C VAL A 100 -4.38 0.77 5.67
N ALA A 101 -4.99 0.32 6.78
CA ALA A 101 -5.94 -0.80 6.74
C ALA A 101 -7.13 -0.50 5.83
N LYS A 102 -7.68 0.72 5.91
CA LYS A 102 -8.77 1.18 5.04
C LYS A 102 -8.35 1.23 3.57
N LYS A 103 -7.20 1.85 3.28
CA LYS A 103 -6.65 1.95 1.91
C LYS A 103 -6.31 0.58 1.31
N LYS A 104 -5.84 -0.35 2.14
CA LYS A 104 -5.55 -1.72 1.72
C LYS A 104 -6.84 -2.47 1.33
N GLU A 105 -7.93 -2.27 2.07
CA GLU A 105 -9.24 -2.85 1.71
C GLU A 105 -9.81 -2.22 0.42
N GLU A 106 -9.69 -0.89 0.27
CA GLU A 106 -10.05 -0.19 -0.97
C GLU A 106 -9.23 -0.72 -2.17
N ALA A 107 -7.92 -0.91 -1.98
CA ALA A 107 -7.02 -1.42 -3.01
C ALA A 107 -7.34 -2.88 -3.36
N LYS A 108 -7.69 -3.72 -2.37
CA LYS A 108 -8.14 -5.09 -2.57
C LYS A 108 -9.41 -5.14 -3.42
N ALA A 109 -10.42 -4.34 -3.08
CA ALA A 109 -11.64 -4.23 -3.88
C ALA A 109 -11.34 -3.79 -5.32
N GLY A 110 -10.46 -2.79 -5.47
CA GLY A 110 -10.01 -2.32 -6.78
C GLY A 110 -9.24 -3.38 -7.59
N ALA A 111 -8.41 -4.20 -6.94
CA ALA A 111 -7.68 -5.29 -7.57
C ALA A 111 -8.61 -6.42 -8.04
N LEU A 112 -9.58 -6.81 -7.22
CA LEU A 112 -10.59 -7.81 -7.58
C LEU A 112 -11.46 -7.34 -8.76
N GLN A 113 -11.88 -6.07 -8.74
CA GLN A 113 -12.61 -5.48 -9.86
C GLN A 113 -11.75 -5.45 -11.14
N ALA A 114 -10.50 -5.02 -11.04
CA ALA A 114 -9.60 -5.00 -12.20
C ALA A 114 -9.35 -6.40 -12.75
N GLN A 115 -9.18 -7.41 -11.88
CA GLN A 115 -9.06 -8.81 -12.27
C GLN A 115 -10.31 -9.29 -13.02
N GLN A 116 -11.51 -8.98 -12.54
CA GLN A 116 -12.75 -9.36 -13.22
C GLN A 116 -12.84 -8.71 -14.62
N VAL A 117 -12.54 -7.41 -14.73
CA VAL A 117 -12.52 -6.71 -16.01
C VAL A 117 -11.50 -7.34 -16.97
N ALA A 118 -10.32 -7.71 -16.48
CA ALA A 118 -9.32 -8.40 -17.28
C ALA A 118 -9.78 -9.79 -17.74
N GLN A 119 -10.43 -10.57 -16.87
CA GLN A 119 -11.01 -11.87 -17.22
C GLN A 119 -12.08 -11.75 -18.30
N GLU A 120 -12.98 -10.78 -18.17
CA GLU A 120 -14.03 -10.50 -19.17
C GLU A 120 -13.44 -10.08 -20.51
N ALA A 121 -12.42 -9.21 -20.49
CA ALA A 121 -11.72 -8.78 -21.70
C ALA A 121 -11.05 -9.97 -22.42
N VAL A 122 -10.30 -10.81 -21.69
CA VAL A 122 -9.67 -12.01 -22.24
C VAL A 122 -10.72 -12.99 -22.79
N ALA A 123 -11.81 -13.22 -22.07
CA ALA A 123 -12.89 -14.09 -22.52
C ALA A 123 -13.56 -13.57 -23.80
N SER A 124 -13.73 -12.25 -23.93
CA SER A 124 -14.24 -11.61 -25.15
C SER A 124 -13.27 -11.79 -26.32
N THR A 125 -11.97 -11.53 -26.11
CA THR A 125 -10.93 -11.72 -27.13
C THR A 125 -10.89 -13.16 -27.63
N LEU A 126 -10.94 -14.16 -26.73
CA LEU A 126 -10.97 -15.57 -27.10
C LEU A 126 -12.20 -15.92 -27.96
N LYS A 127 -13.37 -15.32 -27.68
CA LYS A 127 -14.58 -15.50 -28.52
C LYS A 127 -14.40 -14.88 -29.91
N LEU A 128 -13.71 -13.75 -30.03
CA LEU A 128 -13.40 -13.13 -31.32
C LEU A 128 -12.41 -13.99 -32.12
N VAL A 129 -11.36 -14.51 -31.48
CA VAL A 129 -10.42 -15.45 -32.10
C VAL A 129 -11.14 -16.68 -32.65
N ALA A 130 -12.08 -17.25 -31.89
CA ALA A 130 -12.85 -18.40 -32.33
C ALA A 130 -13.75 -18.12 -33.56
N ARG A 131 -14.10 -16.86 -33.81
CA ARG A 131 -14.87 -16.42 -34.99
C ARG A 131 -13.98 -16.07 -36.18
N ALA A 132 -12.66 -15.94 -36.00
CA ALA A 132 -11.75 -15.58 -37.07
C ALA A 132 -11.64 -16.71 -38.11
N PRO A 133 -11.87 -16.43 -39.41
CA PRO A 133 -11.81 -17.44 -40.46
C PRO A 133 -10.35 -17.87 -40.70
N VAL A 134 -10.08 -19.16 -40.56
CA VAL A 134 -8.75 -19.80 -40.70
C VAL A 134 -8.25 -19.96 -42.14
N GLY A 135 -8.68 -19.07 -43.05
CA GLY A 135 -8.41 -19.13 -44.49
C GLY A 135 -6.97 -18.75 -44.86
N LYS A 136 -6.82 -17.82 -45.82
CA LYS A 136 -5.50 -17.40 -46.34
C LYS A 136 -4.60 -16.77 -45.26
N ASP A 137 -5.19 -16.27 -44.18
CA ASP A 137 -4.52 -15.60 -43.06
C ASP A 137 -4.28 -16.52 -41.85
N ARG A 138 -4.25 -17.85 -42.05
CA ARG A 138 -4.08 -18.85 -40.98
C ARG A 138 -2.89 -18.55 -40.04
N ALA A 139 -1.76 -18.10 -40.56
CA ALA A 139 -0.59 -17.77 -39.75
C ALA A 139 -0.83 -16.57 -38.80
N ALA A 140 -1.56 -15.56 -39.26
CA ALA A 140 -1.93 -14.41 -38.42
C ALA A 140 -2.94 -14.80 -37.34
N VAL A 141 -3.92 -15.64 -37.68
CA VAL A 141 -4.93 -16.14 -36.73
C VAL A 141 -4.29 -17.02 -35.64
N GLU A 142 -3.32 -17.88 -35.99
CA GLU A 142 -2.60 -18.69 -35.00
C GLU A 142 -1.72 -17.84 -34.07
N GLY A 143 -1.10 -16.77 -34.57
CA GLY A 143 -0.36 -15.81 -33.74
C GLY A 143 -1.26 -15.13 -32.69
N ILE A 144 -2.38 -14.59 -33.15
CA ILE A 144 -3.40 -13.96 -32.29
C ILE A 144 -3.95 -14.95 -31.26
N LYS A 145 -4.15 -16.22 -31.64
CA LYS A 145 -4.59 -17.27 -30.72
C LYS A 145 -3.56 -17.52 -29.61
N ASN A 146 -2.28 -17.61 -29.96
CA ASN A 146 -1.21 -17.76 -28.98
C ASN A 146 -1.15 -16.56 -28.03
N ASP A 147 -1.33 -15.34 -28.54
CA ASP A 147 -1.38 -14.13 -27.73
C ASP A 147 -2.58 -14.14 -26.76
N ALA A 148 -3.75 -14.58 -27.23
CA ALA A 148 -4.93 -14.72 -26.38
C ALA A 148 -4.76 -15.79 -25.27
N GLU A 149 -4.06 -16.89 -25.57
CA GLU A 149 -3.69 -17.90 -24.56
C GLU A 149 -2.64 -17.35 -23.56
N ALA A 150 -1.67 -16.56 -24.03
CA ALA A 150 -0.70 -15.89 -23.17
C ALA A 150 -1.36 -14.86 -22.23
N LEU A 151 -2.41 -14.17 -22.69
CA LEU A 151 -3.22 -13.28 -21.85
C LEU A 151 -3.95 -14.05 -20.75
N LYS A 152 -4.47 -15.24 -21.06
CA LYS A 152 -5.08 -16.13 -20.05
C LYS A 152 -4.05 -16.57 -19.00
N ALA A 153 -2.83 -16.92 -19.42
CA ALA A 153 -1.75 -17.24 -18.49
C ALA A 153 -1.35 -16.03 -17.61
N SER A 154 -1.43 -14.82 -18.17
CA SER A 154 -1.13 -13.58 -17.45
C SER A 154 -2.13 -13.26 -16.33
N LEU A 155 -3.39 -13.73 -16.43
CA LEU A 155 -4.38 -13.60 -15.35
C LEU A 155 -3.95 -14.34 -14.07
N ASN A 156 -3.14 -15.39 -14.18
CA ASN A 156 -2.60 -16.07 -13.00
C ASN A 156 -1.61 -15.16 -12.24
N GLN A 157 -0.87 -14.29 -12.93
CA GLN A 157 0.02 -13.34 -12.26
C GLN A 157 -0.76 -12.32 -11.45
N VAL A 158 -1.92 -11.86 -11.96
CA VAL A 158 -2.83 -10.98 -11.21
C VAL A 158 -3.31 -11.68 -9.94
N GLN A 159 -3.73 -12.95 -10.03
CA GLN A 159 -4.15 -13.71 -8.85
C GLN A 159 -3.00 -13.86 -7.84
N LEU A 160 -1.80 -14.19 -8.29
CA LEU A 160 -0.62 -14.29 -7.41
C LEU A 160 -0.28 -12.96 -6.73
N ALA A 161 -0.47 -11.83 -7.41
CA ALA A 161 -0.28 -10.51 -6.80
C ALA A 161 -1.35 -10.23 -5.73
N ILE A 162 -2.61 -10.60 -5.98
CA ILE A 162 -3.70 -10.50 -4.98
C ILE A 162 -3.42 -11.40 -3.77
N ASP A 163 -2.98 -12.64 -4.00
CA ASP A 163 -2.68 -13.61 -2.93
C ASP A 163 -1.49 -13.14 -2.06
N LYS A 164 -0.57 -12.37 -2.64
CA LYS A 164 0.55 -11.72 -1.95
C LYS A 164 0.17 -10.38 -1.32
N GLU A 165 -1.09 -9.97 -1.43
CA GLU A 165 -1.60 -8.65 -1.01
C GLU A 165 -0.88 -7.46 -1.67
N ASP A 166 -0.25 -7.68 -2.83
CA ASP A 166 0.32 -6.65 -3.69
C ASP A 166 -0.76 -6.15 -4.66
N TYR A 167 -1.75 -5.47 -4.08
CA TYR A 167 -2.90 -4.94 -4.82
C TYR A 167 -2.51 -3.92 -5.90
N PRO A 168 -1.52 -3.01 -5.69
CA PRO A 168 -1.06 -2.11 -6.75
C PRO A 168 -0.47 -2.86 -7.96
N ALA A 169 0.33 -3.91 -7.74
CA ALA A 169 0.84 -4.74 -8.83
C ALA A 169 -0.29 -5.49 -9.52
N ALA A 170 -1.24 -6.05 -8.77
CA ALA A 170 -2.40 -6.74 -9.31
C ALA A 170 -3.23 -5.83 -10.24
N GLN A 171 -3.54 -4.60 -9.79
CA GLN A 171 -4.27 -3.62 -10.58
C GLN A 171 -3.52 -3.24 -11.86
N THR A 172 -2.20 -3.01 -11.75
CA THR A 172 -1.35 -2.67 -12.91
C THR A 172 -1.32 -3.80 -13.93
N GLN A 173 -1.11 -5.04 -13.48
CA GLN A 173 -1.09 -6.22 -14.33
C GLN A 173 -2.46 -6.47 -14.98
N ALA A 174 -3.55 -6.36 -14.22
CA ALA A 174 -4.90 -6.52 -14.72
C ALA A 174 -5.24 -5.46 -15.79
N LYS A 175 -4.86 -4.20 -15.56
CA LYS A 175 -5.03 -3.13 -16.55
C LYS A 175 -4.23 -3.43 -17.82
N ALA A 176 -2.98 -3.87 -17.69
CA ALA A 176 -2.16 -4.23 -18.85
C ALA A 176 -2.76 -5.40 -19.65
N ILE A 177 -3.37 -6.39 -18.98
CA ILE A 177 -4.09 -7.48 -19.64
C ILE A 177 -5.32 -6.94 -20.38
N ASN A 178 -6.14 -6.10 -19.73
CA ASN A 178 -7.30 -5.49 -20.40
C ASN A 178 -6.88 -4.68 -21.65
N ASP A 179 -5.84 -3.86 -21.54
CA ASP A 179 -5.37 -3.03 -22.66
C ASP A 179 -4.85 -3.90 -23.82
N LYS A 180 -4.11 -4.97 -23.52
CA LYS A 180 -3.68 -5.94 -24.54
C LYS A 180 -4.86 -6.70 -25.15
N SER A 181 -5.82 -7.17 -24.35
CA SER A 181 -7.02 -7.84 -24.84
C SER A 181 -7.81 -6.95 -25.80
N ARG A 182 -7.92 -5.65 -25.51
CA ARG A 182 -8.55 -4.68 -26.42
C ARG A 182 -7.77 -4.54 -27.72
N ALA A 183 -6.46 -4.34 -27.66
CA ALA A 183 -5.62 -4.25 -28.86
C ALA A 183 -5.74 -5.50 -29.75
N VAL A 184 -5.67 -6.69 -29.16
CA VAL A 184 -5.86 -7.96 -29.89
C VAL A 184 -7.26 -8.06 -30.49
N SER A 185 -8.30 -7.62 -29.77
CA SER A 185 -9.68 -7.60 -30.27
C SER A 185 -9.83 -6.67 -31.48
N ASP A 186 -9.26 -5.46 -31.42
CA ASP A 186 -9.28 -4.47 -32.50
C ASP A 186 -8.54 -4.97 -33.75
N GLU A 187 -7.43 -5.68 -33.56
CA GLU A 187 -6.68 -6.32 -34.64
C GLU A 187 -7.50 -7.44 -35.33
N ILE A 188 -8.19 -8.28 -34.55
CA ILE A 188 -9.07 -9.33 -35.08
C ILE A 188 -10.22 -8.71 -35.87
N GLU A 189 -10.88 -7.69 -35.33
CA GLU A 189 -11.98 -7.01 -36.01
C GLU A 189 -11.52 -6.34 -37.32
N SER A 190 -10.34 -5.70 -37.29
CA SER A 190 -9.73 -5.11 -38.49
C SER A 190 -9.38 -6.16 -39.54
N ALA A 191 -8.86 -7.32 -39.13
CA ALA A 191 -8.59 -8.44 -40.03
C ALA A 191 -9.88 -9.01 -40.64
N LEU A 192 -10.92 -9.21 -39.82
CA LEU A 192 -12.25 -9.65 -40.25
C LEU A 192 -12.88 -8.70 -41.26
N ALA A 193 -12.80 -7.38 -41.03
CA ALA A 193 -13.36 -6.37 -41.93
C ALA A 193 -12.69 -6.37 -43.32
N LYS A 194 -11.37 -6.60 -43.38
CA LYS A 194 -10.63 -6.73 -44.65
C LYS A 194 -11.10 -7.94 -45.47
N ILE A 195 -11.42 -9.04 -44.79
CA ILE A 195 -11.94 -10.27 -45.43
C ILE A 195 -13.37 -10.07 -45.94
N GLY A 196 -14.22 -9.35 -45.19
CA GLY A 196 -15.59 -9.02 -45.60
C GLY A 196 -15.69 -8.17 -46.87
N LYS A 197 -14.75 -7.23 -47.07
CA LYS A 197 -14.67 -6.39 -48.29
C LYS A 197 -14.08 -7.11 -49.51
N GLY A 198 -13.36 -8.21 -49.32
CA GLY A 198 -12.76 -8.99 -50.41
C GLY A 198 -13.73 -9.88 -51.21
N LYS A 199 -14.94 -10.13 -50.68
CA LYS A 199 -15.96 -10.97 -51.35
C LYS A 199 -16.83 -10.24 -52.37
N SER A 200 -16.65 -8.93 -52.59
CA SER A 200 -17.40 -8.14 -53.58
C SER A 200 -16.56 -7.74 -54.79
N SER A 201 -15.98 -8.71 -55.50
CA SER A 201 -15.50 -8.48 -56.87
C SER A 201 -16.10 -9.55 -57.79
N PRO A 202 -17.14 -9.21 -58.58
CA PRO A 202 -17.67 -10.12 -59.56
C PRO A 202 -16.68 -10.23 -60.72
N SER A 203 -16.36 -11.47 -61.07
CA SER A 203 -15.66 -11.93 -62.26
C SER A 203 -15.89 -11.03 -63.49
N ARG A 204 -14.84 -10.37 -64.01
CA ARG A 204 -14.82 -9.98 -65.42
C ARG A 204 -14.57 -11.25 -66.24
N LYS A 205 -15.64 -11.78 -66.83
CA LYS A 205 -15.54 -12.76 -67.92
C LYS A 205 -14.99 -12.04 -69.16
N HIS A 206 -14.08 -12.72 -69.84
CA HIS A 206 -13.58 -12.44 -71.19
C HIS A 206 -14.71 -12.47 -72.23
#